data_AF-A0A4Q3T6Z1-F1
#
_entry.id   AF-A0A4Q3T6Z1-F1
#
_cell.length_a   1.000
_cell.length_b   1.000
_cell.length_c   1.000
_cell.angle_alpha   90.00
_cell.angle_beta   90.00
_cell.angle_gamma   90.00
#
_symmetry.space_group_name_H-M   'P 1'
#
loop_
_entity.id
_entity.type
_entity.pdbx_description
1 polymer ?
#
loop_
_entity_poly.entity_id
_entity_poly.type
_entity_poly.pdbx_seq_one_letter_code
_entity_poly.pdbx_strand_id
1 'polypeptide(L)' 'MALAPISTPVFVIEDDDAVRDAIVRCLRDNRFQARGFASGEAFLDRLPPDQFACLVVDLNLSGI' A
#
# COMPACT_ATOMS: atom_id res chain seq x y z
N MET A 1 16.74 24.58 8.09
CA MET A 1 16.59 23.52 7.06
C MET A 1 15.22 22.91 7.30
N ALA A 2 14.23 23.22 6.46
CA ALA A 2 12.90 22.62 6.61
C ALA A 2 12.98 21.16 6.15
N LEU A 3 12.54 20.21 6.98
CA LEU A 3 12.30 18.85 6.53
C LEU A 3 11.25 18.93 5.42
N ALA A 4 11.58 18.43 4.23
CA ALA A 4 10.56 18.27 3.19
C ALA A 4 9.41 17.44 3.79
N PRO A 5 8.13 17.77 3.51
CA PRO A 5 7.02 16.97 3.98
C PRO A 5 7.23 15.53 3.48
N ILE A 6 7.40 14.59 4.41
CA ILE A 6 7.50 13.17 4.09
C ILE A 6 6.11 12.76 3.63
N SER A 7 5.93 12.61 2.32
CA SER A 7 4.76 11.98 1.75
C SER A 7 4.92 10.47 1.92
N THR A 8 4.56 9.96 3.11
CA THR A 8 4.64 8.53 3.40
C THR A 8 3.63 7.79 2.52
N PRO A 9 4.08 6.91 1.59
CA PRO A 9 3.15 6.14 0.77
C PRO A 9 2.37 5.15 1.62
N VAL A 10 1.17 4.81 1.17
CA VAL A 10 0.31 3.77 1.74
C VAL A 10 0.25 2.61 0.78
N PHE A 11 0.66 1.42 1.22
CA PHE A 11 0.56 0.21 0.43
C PHE A 11 -0.56 -0.67 0.97
N VAL A 12 -1.44 -1.12 0.07
CA VAL A 12 -2.56 -1.99 0.39
C VAL A 12 -2.25 -3.38 -0.14
N ILE A 13 -2.32 -4.40 0.71
CA ILE A 13 -2.17 -5.80 0.32
C ILE A 13 -3.52 -6.48 0.59
N GLU A 14 -4.17 -6.92 -0.48
CA GLU A 14 -5.54 -7.44 -0.47
C GLU A 14 -5.71 -8.35 -1.70
N ASP A 15 -6.18 -9.59 -1.53
CA ASP A 15 -6.26 -10.56 -2.63
C ASP A 15 -7.53 -10.39 -3.47
N ASP A 16 -8.61 -9.84 -2.89
CA ASP A 16 -9.80 -9.45 -3.64
C ASP A 16 -9.59 -8.14 -4.43
N ASP A 17 -9.65 -8.24 -5.77
CA ASP A 17 -9.44 -7.11 -6.68
C ASP A 17 -10.40 -5.94 -6.43
N ALA A 18 -11.68 -6.21 -6.15
CA ALA A 18 -12.69 -5.17 -5.99
C ALA A 18 -12.52 -4.43 -4.66
N VAL A 19 -12.23 -5.17 -3.58
CA VAL A 19 -11.94 -4.60 -2.26
C VAL A 19 -10.67 -3.76 -2.31
N ARG A 20 -9.61 -4.30 -2.93
CA ARG A 20 -8.32 -3.61 -3.08
C ARG A 20 -8.48 -2.28 -3.82
N ASP A 21 -9.20 -2.28 -4.93
CA ASP A 21 -9.45 -1.07 -5.73
C ASP A 21 -10.27 -0.03 -4.95
N ALA A 22 -11.27 -0.48 -4.19
CA ALA A 22 -12.07 0.41 -3.34
C ALA A 22 -11.22 1.10 -2.26
N ILE A 23 -10.36 0.34 -1.56
CA ILE A 23 -9.47 0.89 -0.52
C ILE A 23 -8.47 1.88 -1.14
N VAL A 24 -7.80 1.50 -2.24
CA VAL A 24 -6.82 2.37 -2.91
C VAL A 24 -7.47 3.67 -3.39
N ARG A 25 -8.67 3.58 -3.96
CA ARG A 25 -9.44 4.75 -4.38
C ARG A 25 -9.77 5.67 -3.20
N CYS A 26 -10.31 5.11 -2.11
CA CYS A 26 -10.64 5.87 -0.91
C CYS A 26 -9.41 6.62 -0.35
N LEU A 27 -8.26 5.97 -0.28
CA LEU A 27 -7.01 6.59 0.16
C LEU A 27 -6.57 7.73 -0.77
N ARG A 28 -6.65 7.53 -2.09
CA ARG A 28 -6.30 8.57 -3.08
C ARG A 28 -7.25 9.77 -3.02
N ASP A 29 -8.54 9.54 -2.83
CA ASP A 29 -9.54 10.60 -2.66
C ASP A 29 -9.25 11.45 -1.41
N ASN A 30 -8.62 10.85 -0.39
CA ASN A 30 -8.10 11.51 0.81
C ASN A 30 -6.66 12.03 0.68
N ARG A 31 -6.13 12.13 -0.56
CA ARG A 31 -4.80 12.67 -0.91
C ARG A 31 -3.61 11.85 -0.40
N PHE A 32 -3.80 10.58 -0.05
CA PHE A 32 -2.68 9.67 0.21
C PHE A 32 -2.05 9.17 -1.10
N GLN A 33 -0.73 8.97 -1.08
CA GLN A 33 -0.03 8.28 -2.17
C GLN A 33 -0.22 6.78 -1.99
N ALA A 34 -1.31 6.23 -2.53
CA ALA A 34 -1.68 4.82 -2.33
C ALA A 34 -1.45 3.92 -3.56
N ARG A 35 -1.00 2.68 -3.30
CA ARG A 35 -0.81 1.62 -4.31
C ARG A 35 -1.21 0.26 -3.74
N GLY A 36 -1.91 -0.55 -4.54
CA GLY A 36 -2.36 -1.89 -4.16
C GLY A 36 -1.48 -3.02 -4.71
N PHE A 37 -1.44 -4.14 -3.99
CA PHE A 37 -0.80 -5.40 -4.34
C PHE A 37 -1.74 -6.56 -4.03
N ALA A 38 -1.73 -7.60 -4.87
CA ALA A 38 -2.61 -8.77 -4.71
C ALA A 38 -2.07 -9.80 -3.70
N SER A 39 -0.79 -9.72 -3.33
CA SER A 39 -0.18 -10.64 -2.37
C SER A 39 1.04 -10.00 -1.70
N GLY A 40 1.50 -10.62 -0.60
CA GLY A 40 2.71 -10.21 0.10
C GLY A 40 3.97 -10.33 -0.76
N GLU A 41 4.10 -11.40 -1.53
CA GLU A 41 5.21 -11.63 -2.47
C GLU A 41 5.27 -10.54 -3.52
N ALA A 42 4.10 -10.21 -4.12
CA ALA A 42 4.01 -9.15 -5.12
C ALA A 42 4.40 -7.76 -4.56
N PHE A 43 4.19 -7.55 -3.26
CA PHE A 43 4.66 -6.36 -2.56
C PHE A 43 6.18 -6.40 -2.34
N LEU A 44 6.71 -7.49 -1.79
CA LEU A 44 8.13 -7.65 -1.46
C LEU A 44 9.03 -7.56 -2.70
N ASP A 45 8.61 -8.12 -3.84
CA ASP A 45 9.33 -8.03 -5.13
C ASP A 45 9.51 -6.59 -5.63
N ARG A 46 8.68 -5.66 -5.13
CA ARG A 46 8.62 -4.27 -5.59
C ARG A 46 8.90 -3.27 -4.47
N LEU A 47 9.26 -3.76 -3.28
CA LEU A 47 9.55 -2.92 -2.12
C LEU A 47 10.85 -2.13 -2.39
N PRO A 48 10.81 -0.79 -2.44
CA PRO A 48 12.02 0.00 -2.54
C PRO A 48 12.84 -0.19 -1.24
N PRO A 49 14.14 -0.48 -1.31
CA PRO A 49 14.98 -0.44 -0.12
C PRO A 49 14.94 0.97 0.49
N ASP A 50 14.90 1.03 1.82
CA ASP A 50 15.02 2.26 2.62
C ASP A 50 13.86 3.27 2.55
N GLN A 51 12.63 2.83 2.22
CA GLN A 51 11.44 3.69 2.25
C GLN A 51 10.54 3.42 3.47
N PHE A 52 10.27 4.46 4.27
CA PHE A 52 9.19 4.42 5.27
C PHE A 52 7.84 4.45 4.57
N ALA A 53 6.95 3.53 4.92
CA ALA A 53 5.61 3.42 4.37
C ALA A 53 4.61 2.97 5.43
N CYS A 54 3.33 3.27 5.20
CA CYS A 54 2.22 2.66 5.94
C CYS A 54 1.73 1.43 5.16
N LEU A 55 1.52 0.31 5.87
CA LEU A 55 0.98 -0.92 5.29
C LEU A 55 -0.44 -1.15 5.80
N VAL A 56 -1.38 -1.31 4.87
CA VAL A 56 -2.74 -1.80 5.12
C VAL A 56 -2.80 -3.20 4.55
N VAL A 57 -3.02 -4.20 5.39
CA VAL A 57 -2.88 -5.60 5.02
C VAL A 57 -4.15 -6.33 5.42
N ASP A 58 -4.77 -7.03 4.48
CA ASP A 58 -5.85 -7.96 4.80
C ASP A 58 -5.32 -9.12 5.66
N LEU A 59 -6.11 -9.48 6.68
CA LEU A 59 -5.75 -10.53 7.64
C LEU A 59 -5.90 -11.93 7.04
N ASN A 60 -6.80 -12.08 6.07
CA ASN A 60 -7.12 -13.37 5.47
C ASN A 60 -6.43 -13.59 4.11
N LEU A 61 -5.36 -12.82 3.83
CA LEU A 61 -4.56 -12.99 2.63
C LEU A 61 -4.13 -14.44 2.46
N SER A 62 -4.56 -15.01 1.34
CA SER A 62 -4.02 -16.26 0.86
C SER A 62 -2.60 -16.01 0.34
N GLY A 63 -1.61 -16.56 1.05
CA GLY A 63 -0.18 -16.46 0.73
C GLY A 63 0.51 -17.79 1.02
N ILE A 64 1.82 -17.86 0.76
CA ILE A 64 2.63 -19.04 1.13
C ILE A 64 2.66 -19.22 2.65
#